data_AF-A0A1Y1W494-F1
#
_entry.id   AF-A0A1Y1W494-F1
#
_cell.length_a   1.000
_cell.length_b   1.000
_cell.length_c   1.000
_cell.angle_alpha   90.00
_cell.angle_beta   90.00
_cell.angle_gamma   90.00
#
_symmetry.space_group_name_H-M   'P 1'
#
loop_
_entity.id
_entity.type
_entity.pdbx_description
1 polymer ?
#
loop_
_entity_poly.entity_id
_entity_poly.type
_entity_poly.pdbx_seq_one_letter_code
_entity_poly.pdbx_strand_id
1 'polypeptide(L)'
;ITCYNEDEETLRRTLDSIAQTNYANNRKLAFIVADGEVSCAGDHRTTSEILRGLITKIPTEKPTRPLPYIAIGEGPREFNAAEVIPGVYKSANGASTPCILVLKVGTKLERRTDSPKAGNRGKRDSQLIILQWLKNVLMNNHLTPLEFELCRYASQLARLNPDQFEYLMMVDADTQIDVECIARLVAAMERDAGIMGLCGETRIANKTASWVTRIQVYEYYISHHLSKAFESLWGGVTCLPGCCSMYRIFSRKAAAGSVVPLLVSPEVLCAYSSTDTHTLHQKNLLLLGEDRYLTTVLLRAFPKRKMMYVPRAICRTTVPDKFSVLISQRRRWINSTIHNLLELILVTDLCGTFCCSMQFLVLMDLLGNVVLPSSVVFLYYLIIAECLGHPVALPLMLMALTFLLQGIMILITTQRVVYIYWMLIYILAIPIWNFVMPLYAFWRFDDFSWGKTRMCGPEADRTTFITEEERLALEPIPLRRWKDWMRDNLHRLNQD
;
A
#
# COMPACT_ATOMS: atom_id res chain seq x y z
N ILE A 1 5.39 2.53 7.45
CA ILE A 1 4.04 2.35 8.02
C ILE A 1 3.29 3.65 7.82
N THR A 2 2.19 3.62 7.09
CA THR A 2 1.35 4.80 6.85
C THR A 2 0.09 4.70 7.69
N CYS A 3 -0.13 5.68 8.56
CA CYS A 3 -1.24 5.75 9.50
C CYS A 3 -2.12 6.95 9.13
N TYR A 4 -3.43 6.83 9.33
CA TYR A 4 -4.40 7.87 9.04
C TYR A 4 -5.43 8.02 10.16
N ASN A 5 -6.20 6.97 10.47
CA ASN A 5 -7.29 7.00 11.46
C ASN A 5 -7.40 5.70 12.26
N GLU A 6 -6.27 5.05 12.50
CA GLU A 6 -6.17 3.86 13.32
C GLU A 6 -6.16 4.21 14.81
N ASP A 7 -6.80 3.35 15.59
CA ASP A 7 -6.87 3.43 17.05
C ASP A 7 -5.56 2.94 17.68
N GLU A 8 -5.36 3.29 18.95
CA GLU A 8 -4.13 2.95 19.69
C GLU A 8 -3.88 1.43 19.73
N GLU A 9 -4.92 0.62 19.90
CA GLU A 9 -4.78 -0.85 19.94
C GLU A 9 -4.31 -1.38 18.58
N THR A 10 -4.94 -0.95 17.49
CA THR A 10 -4.53 -1.33 16.13
C THR A 10 -3.09 -0.92 15.82
N LEU A 11 -2.70 0.31 16.13
CA LEU A 11 -1.34 0.81 15.92
C LEU A 11 -0.32 0.01 16.75
N ARG A 12 -0.60 -0.20 18.04
CA ARG A 12 0.25 -0.96 18.96
C ARG A 12 0.44 -2.40 18.46
N ARG A 13 -0.63 -3.04 18.03
CA ARG A 13 -0.62 -4.41 17.50
C ARG A 13 0.28 -4.55 16.26
N THR A 14 0.23 -3.58 15.35
CA THR A 14 1.11 -3.54 14.17
C THR A 14 2.56 -3.30 14.56
N LEU A 15 2.83 -2.28 15.39
CA LEU A 15 4.19 -1.93 15.83
C LEU A 15 4.85 -3.02 16.67
N ASP A 16 4.08 -3.67 17.55
CA ASP A 16 4.52 -4.84 18.31
C ASP A 16 4.89 -5.98 17.38
N SER A 17 4.03 -6.32 16.41
CA SER A 17 4.34 -7.40 15.48
C SER A 17 5.65 -7.16 14.71
N ILE A 18 5.94 -5.90 14.35
CA ILE A 18 7.20 -5.53 13.67
C ILE A 18 8.38 -5.63 14.63
N ALA A 19 8.27 -5.10 15.84
CA ALA A 19 9.35 -5.12 16.83
C ALA A 19 9.73 -6.55 17.27
N GLN A 20 8.76 -7.46 17.27
CA GLN A 20 8.90 -8.85 17.74
C GLN A 20 9.37 -9.84 16.68
N THR A 21 9.63 -9.39 15.45
CA THR A 21 10.21 -10.23 14.40
C THR A 21 11.59 -10.75 14.76
N ASN A 22 11.95 -11.91 14.23
CA ASN A 22 13.29 -12.51 14.41
C ASN A 22 14.41 -11.81 13.62
N TYR A 23 14.06 -10.80 12.81
CA TYR A 23 15.02 -9.97 12.12
C TYR A 23 15.55 -8.88 13.05
N ALA A 24 16.88 -8.81 13.17
CA ALA A 24 17.54 -8.02 14.21
C ALA A 24 17.12 -6.54 14.20
N ASN A 25 16.75 -6.02 15.38
CA ASN A 25 16.22 -4.65 15.52
C ASN A 25 17.23 -3.56 15.16
N ASN A 26 18.53 -3.85 15.24
CA ASN A 26 19.59 -2.94 14.81
C ASN A 26 19.77 -2.88 13.28
N ARG A 27 19.11 -3.78 12.53
CA ARG A 27 19.13 -3.81 11.05
C ARG A 27 17.82 -3.31 10.44
N LYS A 28 16.92 -2.75 11.24
CA LYS A 28 15.65 -2.18 10.78
C LYS A 28 15.44 -0.81 11.39
N LEU A 29 14.88 0.10 10.60
CA LEU A 29 14.46 1.43 11.04
C LEU A 29 12.98 1.57 10.72
N ALA A 30 12.13 1.71 11.73
CA ALA A 30 10.70 1.87 11.52
C ALA A 30 10.39 3.30 11.10
N PHE A 31 9.96 3.49 9.86
CA PHE A 31 9.51 4.78 9.34
C PHE A 31 7.98 4.86 9.43
N ILE A 32 7.46 5.71 10.30
CA ILE A 32 6.05 5.83 10.63
C ILE A 32 5.56 7.20 10.20
N VAL A 33 4.53 7.25 9.35
CA VAL A 33 3.94 8.50 8.86
C VAL A 33 2.50 8.61 9.33
N ALA A 34 2.13 9.70 10.00
CA ALA A 34 0.73 10.07 10.22
C ALA A 34 0.27 11.01 9.11
N ASP A 35 -0.71 10.58 8.32
CA ASP A 35 -1.20 11.29 7.13
C ASP A 35 -2.26 12.35 7.47
N GLY A 36 -1.83 13.40 8.17
CA GLY A 36 -2.66 14.52 8.58
C GLY A 36 -3.12 14.44 10.02
N GLU A 37 -3.61 15.56 10.53
CA GLU A 37 -4.19 15.68 11.87
C GLU A 37 -5.67 15.29 11.81
N VAL A 38 -5.94 13.99 11.90
CA VAL A 38 -7.29 13.43 11.87
C VAL A 38 -7.59 12.68 13.16
N SER A 39 -8.75 12.96 13.76
CA SER A 39 -9.25 12.27 14.95
C SER A 39 -10.00 10.99 14.60
N CYS A 40 -9.87 10.00 15.48
CA CYS A 40 -10.59 8.74 15.36
C CYS A 40 -12.07 8.91 15.76
N ALA A 41 -12.93 8.11 15.14
CA ALA A 41 -14.34 8.03 15.54
C ALA A 41 -14.44 7.47 16.97
N GLY A 42 -14.69 8.33 17.96
CA GLY A 42 -14.87 7.94 19.36
C GLY A 42 -13.64 8.10 20.27
N ASP A 43 -12.49 8.52 19.73
CA ASP A 43 -11.34 9.00 20.53
C ASP A 43 -11.11 10.46 20.16
N HIS A 44 -11.01 11.35 21.15
CA HIS A 44 -10.74 12.77 20.91
C HIS A 44 -9.30 13.02 20.44
N ARG A 45 -8.40 12.05 20.61
CA ARG A 45 -7.00 12.16 20.20
C ARG A 45 -6.82 11.99 18.70
N THR A 46 -5.89 12.75 18.11
CA THR A 46 -5.48 12.53 16.72
C THR A 46 -4.53 11.33 16.61
N THR A 47 -4.45 10.72 15.42
CA THR A 47 -3.49 9.64 15.14
C THR A 47 -2.05 10.07 15.46
N SER A 48 -1.72 11.35 15.20
CA SER A 48 -0.43 11.95 15.55
C SER A 48 -0.19 11.96 17.06
N GLU A 49 -1.18 12.32 17.87
CA GLU A 49 -1.08 12.34 19.34
C GLU A 49 -0.90 10.93 19.92
N ILE A 50 -1.65 9.95 19.40
CA ILE A 50 -1.52 8.54 19.79
C ILE A 50 -0.08 8.08 19.52
N LEU A 51 0.44 8.31 18.31
CA LEU A 51 1.80 7.92 17.94
C LEU A 51 2.88 8.62 18.76
N ARG A 52 2.68 9.89 19.16
CA ARG A 52 3.59 10.59 20.08
C ARG A 52 3.63 9.94 21.47
N GLY A 53 2.52 9.37 21.93
CA GLY A 53 2.44 8.63 23.20
C GLY A 53 3.07 7.24 23.13
N LEU A 54 3.02 6.58 21.97
CA LEU A 54 3.57 5.23 21.77
C LEU A 54 5.10 5.19 21.65
N ILE A 55 5.74 6.29 21.25
CA ILE A 55 7.17 6.33 20.93
C ILE A 55 7.95 7.02 22.05
N THR A 56 9.01 6.35 22.53
CA THR A 56 9.98 6.99 23.45
C THR A 56 10.87 7.93 22.64
N LYS A 57 10.66 9.23 22.77
CA LYS A 57 11.43 10.25 22.06
C LYS A 57 12.89 10.25 22.52
N ILE A 58 13.81 10.43 21.58
CA ILE A 58 15.20 10.72 21.91
C ILE A 58 15.33 12.23 22.11
N PRO A 59 16.05 12.70 23.15
CA PRO A 59 16.31 14.13 23.33
C PRO A 59 16.93 14.74 22.07
N THR A 60 16.28 15.75 21.52
CA THR A 60 16.78 16.55 20.41
C THR A 60 17.30 17.88 20.95
N GLU A 61 18.34 18.42 20.33
CA GLU A 61 18.93 19.71 20.70
C GLU A 61 17.93 20.87 20.62
N LYS A 62 16.97 20.77 19.68
CA LYS A 62 15.92 21.77 19.45
C LYS A 62 14.54 21.12 19.49
N PRO A 63 13.49 21.85 19.91
CA PRO A 63 12.12 21.36 19.84
C PRO A 63 11.74 21.07 18.38
N THR A 64 11.00 19.99 18.17
CA THR A 64 10.56 19.57 16.84
C THR A 64 9.59 20.59 16.29
N ARG A 65 9.88 21.14 15.10
CA ARG A 65 9.05 22.11 14.40
C ARG A 65 8.54 21.54 13.06
N PRO A 66 7.40 22.02 12.56
CA PRO A 66 6.94 21.67 11.21
C PRO A 66 7.94 22.14 10.15
N LEU A 67 8.36 21.22 9.28
CA LEU A 67 9.29 21.48 8.18
C LEU A 67 8.58 21.32 6.84
N PRO A 68 8.73 22.27 5.91
CA PRO A 68 8.04 22.21 4.64
C PRO A 68 8.65 21.15 3.71
N TYR A 69 7.80 20.53 2.91
CA TYR A 69 8.16 19.61 1.83
C TYR A 69 7.17 19.72 0.66
N ILE A 70 7.58 19.18 -0.49
CA ILE A 70 6.74 19.13 -1.71
C ILE A 70 5.89 17.86 -1.63
N ALA A 71 4.58 18.03 -1.59
CA ALA A 71 3.58 16.99 -1.49
C ALA A 71 2.88 16.72 -2.83
N ILE A 72 2.18 15.60 -2.93
CA ILE A 72 1.27 15.31 -4.04
C ILE A 72 0.04 16.22 -3.91
N GLY A 73 -0.15 17.09 -4.88
CA GLY A 73 -1.36 17.91 -5.01
C GLY A 73 -1.22 18.92 -6.13
N GLU A 74 -2.36 19.47 -6.56
CA GLU A 74 -2.37 20.57 -7.51
C GLU A 74 -2.48 21.91 -6.77
N GLY A 75 -1.77 22.91 -7.28
CA GLY A 75 -1.79 24.27 -6.73
C GLY A 75 -1.34 24.30 -5.27
N PRO A 76 -2.08 24.95 -4.35
CA PRO A 76 -1.64 25.09 -2.97
C PRO A 76 -1.52 23.77 -2.18
N ARG A 77 -2.13 22.67 -2.66
CA ARG A 77 -1.99 21.34 -2.04
C ARG A 77 -0.64 20.68 -2.31
N GLU A 78 0.13 21.19 -3.26
CA GLU A 78 1.53 20.80 -3.55
C GLU A 78 2.48 21.13 -2.38
N PHE A 79 2.08 22.04 -1.50
CA PHE A 79 2.86 22.40 -0.32
C PHE A 79 2.27 21.76 0.93
N ASN A 80 3.14 21.14 1.73
CA ASN A 80 2.76 20.59 3.03
C ASN A 80 3.93 20.76 4.02
N ALA A 81 3.67 20.57 5.31
CA ALA A 81 4.71 20.52 6.32
C ALA A 81 4.53 19.31 7.23
N ALA A 82 5.64 18.77 7.71
CA ALA A 82 5.64 17.66 8.64
C ALA A 82 6.65 17.87 9.77
N GLU A 83 6.33 17.34 10.95
CA GLU A 83 7.26 17.23 12.07
C GLU A 83 7.98 15.89 12.01
N VAL A 84 9.29 15.90 12.28
CA VAL A 84 10.10 14.68 12.35
C VAL A 84 10.54 14.47 13.79
N ILE A 85 10.20 13.31 14.34
CA ILE A 85 10.50 12.95 15.73
C ILE A 85 11.33 11.66 15.72
N PRO A 86 12.61 11.72 16.13
CA PRO A 86 13.41 10.52 16.34
C PRO A 86 12.99 9.84 17.65
N GLY A 87 12.95 8.51 17.64
CA GLY A 87 12.58 7.77 18.83
C GLY A 87 12.94 6.30 18.78
N VAL A 88 12.53 5.61 19.82
CA VAL A 88 12.58 4.16 19.93
C VAL A 88 11.20 3.67 20.32
N TYR A 89 10.66 2.73 19.55
CA TYR A 89 9.46 2.00 19.92
C TYR A 89 9.85 0.84 20.82
N LYS A 90 9.23 0.75 22.00
CA LYS A 90 9.42 -0.35 22.96
C LYS A 90 8.16 -1.21 22.96
N SER A 91 8.32 -2.45 22.53
CA SER A 91 7.23 -3.42 22.56
C SER A 91 6.98 -3.92 23.98
N ALA A 92 5.77 -4.43 24.23
CA ALA A 92 5.35 -4.99 25.52
C ALA A 92 6.29 -6.09 26.06
N ASN A 93 6.99 -6.81 25.18
CA ASN A 93 7.94 -7.86 25.55
C ASN A 93 9.39 -7.38 25.72
N GLY A 94 9.63 -6.06 25.71
CA GLY A 94 10.95 -5.45 25.89
C GLY A 94 11.75 -5.27 24.59
N ALA A 95 11.26 -5.75 23.44
CA ALA A 95 11.93 -5.52 22.16
C ALA A 95 11.92 -4.03 21.80
N SER A 96 13.10 -3.46 21.54
CA SER A 96 13.26 -2.05 21.18
C SER A 96 13.63 -1.91 19.71
N THR A 97 12.88 -1.13 18.94
CA THR A 97 13.13 -0.86 17.51
C THR A 97 13.32 0.64 17.29
N PRO A 98 14.42 1.10 16.66
CA PRO A 98 14.59 2.51 16.35
C PRO A 98 13.53 2.94 15.33
N CYS A 99 12.97 4.14 15.52
CA CYS A 99 11.91 4.63 14.67
C CYS A 99 12.02 6.15 14.41
N ILE A 100 11.55 6.56 13.23
CA ILE A 100 11.32 7.95 12.87
C ILE A 100 9.83 8.13 12.67
N LEU A 101 9.25 9.06 13.41
CA LEU A 101 7.87 9.45 13.28
C LEU A 101 7.78 10.75 12.46
N VAL A 102 7.02 10.72 11.37
CA VAL A 102 6.74 11.85 10.49
C VAL A 102 5.27 12.21 10.61
N LEU A 103 4.97 13.38 11.15
CA LEU A 103 3.60 13.83 11.41
C LEU A 103 3.26 14.94 10.44
N LYS A 104 2.38 14.67 9.48
CA LYS A 104 1.95 15.71 8.53
C LYS A 104 0.97 16.64 9.22
N VAL A 105 1.29 17.92 9.21
CA VAL A 105 0.55 18.96 9.95
C VAL A 105 0.00 20.05 9.03
N GLY A 106 0.12 19.91 7.71
CA GLY A 106 -0.46 20.86 6.76
C GLY A 106 0.39 22.09 6.51
N THR A 107 -0.17 23.05 5.79
CA THR A 107 0.44 24.39 5.64
C THR A 107 0.20 25.23 6.91
N LYS A 108 0.88 26.39 7.03
CA LYS A 108 0.63 27.35 8.12
C LYS A 108 -0.85 27.78 8.15
N LEU A 109 -1.48 27.88 6.98
CA LEU A 109 -2.89 28.24 6.83
C LEU A 109 -3.82 27.14 7.32
N GLU A 110 -3.63 25.89 6.86
CA GLU A 110 -4.45 24.74 7.28
C GLU A 110 -4.44 24.55 8.81
N ARG A 111 -3.32 24.86 9.46
CA ARG A 111 -3.22 24.87 10.94
C ARG A 111 -3.94 26.04 11.60
N ARG A 112 -3.96 27.22 10.99
CA ARG A 112 -4.64 28.40 11.54
C ARG A 112 -6.15 28.31 11.44
N THR A 113 -6.64 27.65 10.39
CA THR A 113 -8.08 27.49 10.13
C THR A 113 -8.66 26.24 10.79
N ASP A 114 -7.86 25.48 11.56
CA ASP A 114 -8.23 24.24 12.23
C ASP A 114 -8.99 23.28 11.29
N SER A 115 -8.42 23.09 10.09
CA SER A 115 -9.04 22.24 9.08
C SER A 115 -9.12 20.79 9.59
N PRO A 116 -10.29 20.12 9.50
CA PRO A 116 -10.49 18.78 10.05
C PRO A 116 -9.63 17.68 9.41
N LYS A 117 -8.94 17.99 8.30
CA LYS A 117 -8.02 17.11 7.58
C LYS A 117 -6.71 17.83 7.23
N ALA A 118 -6.23 18.72 8.09
CA ALA A 118 -4.99 19.45 7.88
C ALA A 118 -3.82 18.48 7.60
N GLY A 119 -3.04 18.76 6.54
CA GLY A 119 -1.90 17.92 6.17
C GLY A 119 -2.21 16.58 5.51
N ASN A 120 -3.48 16.18 5.40
CA ASN A 120 -3.83 14.93 4.72
C ASN A 120 -3.64 15.04 3.19
N ARG A 121 -2.86 14.11 2.64
CA ARG A 121 -2.60 13.99 1.19
C ARG A 121 -2.64 12.55 0.66
N GLY A 122 -3.06 11.60 1.49
CA GLY A 122 -3.22 10.20 1.13
C GLY A 122 -1.96 9.36 1.36
N LYS A 123 -2.15 8.04 1.37
CA LYS A 123 -1.09 7.04 1.53
C LYS A 123 0.03 7.19 0.49
N ARG A 124 -0.32 7.50 -0.76
CA ARG A 124 0.65 7.74 -1.84
C ARG A 124 1.63 8.87 -1.53
N ASP A 125 1.14 10.00 -0.99
CA ASP A 125 2.01 11.10 -0.56
C ASP A 125 2.92 10.67 0.60
N SER A 126 2.39 9.91 1.56
CA SER A 126 3.19 9.36 2.67
C SER A 126 4.31 8.44 2.19
N GLN A 127 4.06 7.63 1.16
CA GLN A 127 5.07 6.80 0.50
C GLN A 127 6.08 7.67 -0.26
N LEU A 128 5.65 8.73 -0.94
CA LEU A 128 6.59 9.61 -1.66
C LEU A 128 7.56 10.36 -0.75
N ILE A 129 7.19 10.71 0.49
CA ILE A 129 8.13 11.35 1.43
C ILE A 129 9.41 10.52 1.56
N ILE A 130 9.28 9.21 1.82
CA ILE A 130 10.45 8.34 1.99
C ILE A 130 11.13 8.05 0.64
N LEU A 131 10.37 7.85 -0.43
CA LEU A 131 10.93 7.52 -1.74
C LEU A 131 11.73 8.67 -2.35
N GLN A 132 11.20 9.89 -2.29
CA GLN A 132 11.87 11.10 -2.78
C GLN A 132 13.11 11.41 -1.94
N TRP A 133 13.02 11.28 -0.62
CA TRP A 133 14.15 11.43 0.29
C TRP A 133 15.28 10.44 -0.06
N LEU A 134 14.98 9.15 -0.19
CA LEU A 134 15.96 8.12 -0.53
C LEU A 134 16.55 8.34 -1.93
N LYS A 135 15.75 8.75 -2.92
CA LYS A 135 16.26 9.16 -4.25
C LYS A 135 17.28 10.28 -4.11
N ASN A 136 16.92 11.33 -3.38
CA ASN A 136 17.73 12.53 -3.29
C ASN A 136 19.04 12.27 -2.53
N VAL A 137 19.01 11.43 -1.50
CA VAL A 137 20.23 10.98 -0.80
C VAL A 137 21.10 10.12 -1.72
N LEU A 138 20.52 9.11 -2.39
CA LEU A 138 21.25 8.17 -3.25
C LEU A 138 21.92 8.87 -4.45
N MET A 139 21.26 9.89 -5.01
CA MET A 139 21.73 10.65 -6.17
C MET A 139 22.50 11.92 -5.80
N ASN A 140 22.66 12.21 -4.51
CA ASN A 140 23.28 13.45 -4.01
C ASN A 140 22.63 14.73 -4.60
N ASN A 141 21.30 14.74 -4.67
CA ASN A 141 20.48 15.88 -5.11
C ASN A 141 20.28 16.90 -3.98
N HIS A 142 19.60 18.00 -4.29
CA HIS A 142 19.16 18.97 -3.30
C HIS A 142 18.06 18.38 -2.41
N LEU A 143 18.14 18.69 -1.12
CA LEU A 143 17.24 18.25 -0.06
C LEU A 143 16.39 19.43 0.41
N THR A 144 15.11 19.15 0.64
CA THR A 144 14.19 20.00 1.42
C THR A 144 14.59 20.02 2.90
N PRO A 145 14.08 20.99 3.70
CA PRO A 145 14.32 21.00 5.14
C PRO A 145 13.87 19.72 5.85
N LEU A 146 12.76 19.13 5.41
CA LEU A 146 12.25 17.87 5.95
C LEU A 146 13.24 16.71 5.69
N GLU A 147 13.66 16.56 4.43
CA GLU A 147 14.59 15.50 4.00
C GLU A 147 15.96 15.61 4.67
N PHE A 148 16.43 16.84 4.94
CA PHE A 148 17.65 17.07 5.70
C PHE A 148 17.55 16.51 7.13
N GLU A 149 16.48 16.81 7.85
CA GLU A 149 16.26 16.27 9.20
C GLU A 149 16.07 14.75 9.20
N LEU A 150 15.36 14.21 8.20
CA LEU A 150 15.25 12.76 8.00
C LEU A 150 16.63 12.11 7.87
N CYS A 151 17.52 12.69 7.07
CA CYS A 151 18.89 12.19 6.88
C CYS A 151 19.69 12.22 8.19
N ARG A 152 19.60 13.30 8.96
CA ARG A 152 20.28 13.44 10.26
C ARG A 152 19.80 12.39 11.27
N TYR A 153 18.49 12.29 11.47
CA TYR A 153 17.92 11.36 12.44
C TYR A 153 18.07 9.89 12.03
N ALA A 154 17.94 9.56 10.74
CA ALA A 154 18.18 8.21 10.25
C ALA A 154 19.63 7.79 10.49
N SER A 155 20.59 8.67 10.20
CA SER A 155 22.01 8.41 10.44
C SER A 155 22.31 8.20 11.93
N GLN A 156 21.71 9.00 12.79
CA GLN A 156 21.87 8.89 14.25
C GLN A 156 21.27 7.59 14.80
N LEU A 157 20.05 7.25 14.38
CA LEU A 157 19.29 6.09 14.89
C LEU A 157 19.83 4.77 14.37
N ALA A 158 20.11 4.69 13.07
CA ALA A 158 20.54 3.47 12.41
C ALA A 158 22.07 3.27 12.45
N ARG A 159 22.84 4.31 12.81
CA ARG A 159 24.31 4.32 12.82
C ARG A 159 24.92 3.94 11.45
N LEU A 160 24.21 4.29 10.39
CA LEU A 160 24.55 4.02 9.00
C LEU A 160 24.00 5.14 8.13
N ASN A 161 24.64 5.41 7.00
CA ASN A 161 24.17 6.43 6.08
C ASN A 161 22.88 5.93 5.38
N PRO A 162 21.88 6.80 5.12
CA PRO A 162 20.60 6.34 4.55
C PRO A 162 20.72 5.70 3.16
N ASP A 163 21.77 5.98 2.40
CA ASP A 163 22.10 5.34 1.12
C ASP A 163 22.53 3.87 1.25
N GLN A 164 22.74 3.38 2.48
CA GLN A 164 23.08 1.98 2.75
C GLN A 164 21.84 1.09 2.98
N PHE A 165 20.64 1.66 3.11
CA PHE A 165 19.41 0.87 3.17
C PHE A 165 19.11 0.26 1.79
N GLU A 166 19.15 -1.07 1.70
CA GLU A 166 18.94 -1.78 0.42
C GLU A 166 17.48 -2.11 0.15
N TYR A 167 16.67 -2.25 1.20
CA TYR A 167 15.28 -2.69 1.12
C TYR A 167 14.33 -1.74 1.85
N LEU A 168 13.16 -1.52 1.24
CA LEU A 168 12.03 -0.82 1.86
C LEU A 168 10.85 -1.77 1.98
N MET A 169 10.40 -2.02 3.21
CA MET A 169 9.17 -2.78 3.47
C MET A 169 8.00 -1.83 3.76
N MET A 170 6.91 -1.99 3.01
CA MET A 170 5.65 -1.31 3.22
C MET A 170 4.71 -2.21 4.03
N VAL A 171 4.09 -1.62 5.04
CA VAL A 171 3.16 -2.26 5.97
C VAL A 171 2.04 -1.26 6.27
N ASP A 172 0.79 -1.70 6.07
CA ASP A 172 -0.41 -0.96 6.44
C ASP A 172 -0.55 -0.93 7.96
N ALA A 173 -1.10 0.16 8.51
CA ALA A 173 -1.15 0.39 9.96
C ALA A 173 -2.06 -0.60 10.72
N ASP A 174 -2.91 -1.38 10.03
CA ASP A 174 -3.80 -2.39 10.60
C ASP A 174 -3.31 -3.84 10.41
N THR A 175 -2.07 -4.01 9.96
CA THR A 175 -1.50 -5.31 9.60
C THR A 175 -0.50 -5.83 10.62
N GLN A 176 -0.70 -7.08 11.05
CA GLN A 176 0.25 -7.82 11.88
C GLN A 176 1.16 -8.67 11.01
N ILE A 177 2.48 -8.55 11.16
CA ILE A 177 3.43 -9.41 10.47
C ILE A 177 3.86 -10.58 11.35
N ASP A 178 4.00 -11.77 10.74
CA ASP A 178 4.48 -12.96 11.44
C ASP A 178 5.96 -12.83 11.85
N VAL A 179 6.37 -13.55 12.91
CA VAL A 179 7.71 -13.40 13.52
C VAL A 179 8.84 -13.59 12.51
N GLU A 180 8.68 -14.53 11.57
CA GLU A 180 9.69 -14.82 10.55
C GLU A 180 9.50 -14.03 9.23
N CYS A 181 8.48 -13.17 9.14
CA CYS A 181 8.09 -12.54 7.89
C CYS A 181 9.24 -11.74 7.26
N ILE A 182 9.80 -10.78 7.99
CA ILE A 182 10.89 -9.93 7.48
C ILE A 182 12.11 -10.77 7.07
N ALA A 183 12.52 -11.73 7.89
CA ALA A 183 13.67 -12.59 7.59
C ALA A 183 13.46 -13.43 6.33
N ARG A 184 12.25 -13.97 6.12
CA ARG A 184 11.91 -14.74 4.90
C ARG A 184 11.90 -13.87 3.65
N LEU A 185 11.37 -12.64 3.73
CA LEU A 185 11.37 -11.68 2.63
C LEU A 185 12.80 -11.25 2.26
N VAL A 186 13.63 -10.88 3.24
CA VAL A 186 15.03 -10.51 3.02
C VAL A 186 15.82 -11.69 2.45
N ALA A 187 15.65 -12.90 2.99
CA ALA A 187 16.33 -14.09 2.47
C ALA A 187 15.97 -14.39 1.01
N ALA A 188 14.73 -14.12 0.58
CA ALA A 188 14.35 -14.26 -0.81
C ALA A 188 14.99 -13.19 -1.71
N MET A 189 15.03 -11.92 -1.26
CA MET A 189 15.71 -10.84 -1.96
C MET A 189 17.21 -11.11 -2.14
N GLU A 190 17.90 -11.60 -1.11
CA GLU A 190 19.33 -11.91 -1.15
C GLU A 190 19.68 -13.06 -2.09
N ARG A 191 18.79 -14.06 -2.21
CA ARG A 191 19.02 -15.24 -3.07
C ARG A 191 18.96 -14.92 -4.57
N ASP A 192 18.21 -13.89 -4.97
CA ASP A 192 18.05 -13.51 -6.38
C ASP A 192 18.08 -11.98 -6.53
N ALA A 193 19.22 -11.47 -7.01
CA ALA A 193 19.44 -10.06 -7.28
C ALA A 193 18.56 -9.50 -8.43
N GLY A 194 17.90 -10.37 -9.20
CA GLY A 194 16.90 -10.02 -10.20
C GLY A 194 15.55 -9.60 -9.62
N ILE A 195 15.27 -9.95 -8.35
CA ILE A 195 14.03 -9.54 -7.67
C ILE A 195 14.11 -8.06 -7.30
N MET A 196 13.13 -7.29 -7.78
CA MET A 196 12.97 -5.87 -7.43
C MET A 196 11.87 -5.62 -6.41
N GLY A 197 10.89 -6.52 -6.31
CA GLY A 197 9.81 -6.44 -5.33
C GLY A 197 9.26 -7.82 -5.02
N LEU A 198 8.82 -8.04 -3.79
CA LEU A 198 8.15 -9.25 -3.40
C LEU A 198 7.13 -9.02 -2.29
N CYS A 199 6.13 -9.89 -2.17
CA CYS A 199 5.12 -9.83 -1.13
C CYS A 199 4.95 -11.16 -0.37
N GLY A 200 4.44 -11.06 0.84
CA GLY A 200 4.03 -12.20 1.65
C GLY A 200 2.56 -12.59 1.47
N GLU A 201 2.15 -13.72 2.05
CA GLU A 201 0.77 -14.16 2.14
C GLU A 201 -0.03 -13.28 3.11
N THR A 202 -1.07 -12.62 2.59
CA THR A 202 -2.04 -11.89 3.39
C THR A 202 -3.15 -12.81 3.88
N ARG A 203 -3.24 -13.02 5.19
CA ARG A 203 -4.31 -13.81 5.83
C ARG A 203 -5.30 -12.92 6.57
N ILE A 204 -6.53 -13.40 6.69
CA ILE A 204 -7.57 -12.74 7.47
C ILE A 204 -7.43 -13.12 8.96
N ALA A 205 -7.42 -12.12 9.84
CA ALA A 205 -7.41 -12.29 11.29
C ALA A 205 -8.80 -12.62 11.87
N ASN A 206 -9.84 -11.93 11.40
CA ASN A 206 -11.21 -11.95 11.93
C ASN A 206 -12.18 -12.83 11.11
N LYS A 207 -11.76 -14.04 10.71
CA LYS A 207 -12.49 -14.91 9.75
C LYS A 207 -13.96 -15.17 10.13
N THR A 208 -14.25 -15.33 11.42
CA THR A 208 -15.56 -15.77 11.93
C THR A 208 -16.38 -14.64 12.56
N ALA A 209 -15.89 -13.40 12.56
CA ALA A 209 -16.50 -12.28 13.28
C ALA A 209 -17.90 -11.91 12.77
N SER A 210 -18.17 -12.04 11.47
CA SER A 210 -19.51 -11.84 10.91
C SER A 210 -19.74 -12.71 9.67
N TRP A 211 -20.96 -12.72 9.13
CA TRP A 211 -21.22 -13.36 7.84
C TRP A 211 -20.41 -12.68 6.71
N VAL A 212 -20.17 -11.36 6.82
CA VAL A 212 -19.39 -10.57 5.87
C VAL A 212 -17.92 -11.00 5.89
N THR A 213 -17.34 -11.28 7.06
CA THR A 213 -15.96 -11.79 7.14
C THR A 213 -15.83 -13.20 6.56
N ARG A 214 -16.86 -14.04 6.75
CA ARG A 214 -16.86 -15.43 6.27
C ARG A 214 -16.82 -15.54 4.75
N ILE A 215 -17.59 -14.70 4.04
CA ILE A 215 -17.62 -14.72 2.56
C ILE A 215 -16.30 -14.25 1.93
N GLN A 216 -15.41 -13.60 2.69
CA GLN A 216 -14.12 -13.09 2.23
C GLN A 216 -12.98 -14.10 2.36
N VAL A 217 -13.10 -15.12 3.21
CA VAL A 217 -11.96 -16.01 3.55
C VAL A 217 -11.40 -16.73 2.32
N TYR A 218 -12.28 -17.30 1.52
CA TYR A 218 -11.88 -18.03 0.33
C TYR A 218 -11.46 -17.10 -0.81
N GLU A 219 -12.11 -15.94 -0.94
CA GLU A 219 -11.71 -14.92 -1.91
C GLU A 219 -10.28 -14.45 -1.67
N TYR A 220 -9.92 -14.10 -0.44
CA TYR A 220 -8.54 -13.76 -0.06
C TYR A 220 -7.58 -14.92 -0.33
N TYR A 221 -8.00 -16.16 -0.09
CA TYR A 221 -7.15 -17.31 -0.39
C TYR A 221 -6.89 -17.46 -1.90
N ILE A 222 -7.88 -17.21 -2.76
CA ILE A 222 -7.66 -17.20 -4.20
C ILE A 222 -6.76 -16.01 -4.59
N SER A 223 -7.13 -14.80 -4.21
CA SER A 223 -6.52 -13.57 -4.73
C SER A 223 -5.14 -13.24 -4.13
N HIS A 224 -4.93 -13.51 -2.84
CA HIS A 224 -3.69 -13.22 -2.11
C HIS A 224 -2.75 -14.42 -1.93
N HIS A 225 -3.19 -15.65 -2.27
CA HIS A 225 -2.33 -16.84 -2.20
C HIS A 225 -2.20 -17.55 -3.54
N LEU A 226 -3.29 -18.11 -4.10
CA LEU A 226 -3.19 -18.92 -5.32
C LEU A 226 -2.79 -18.11 -6.56
N SER A 227 -3.48 -17.00 -6.84
CA SER A 227 -3.16 -16.14 -7.98
C SER A 227 -1.75 -15.57 -7.87
N LYS A 228 -1.33 -15.14 -6.68
CA LYS A 228 0.03 -14.62 -6.43
C LYS A 228 1.11 -15.68 -6.62
N ALA A 229 0.85 -16.91 -6.16
CA ALA A 229 1.75 -18.03 -6.40
C ALA A 229 1.89 -18.32 -7.91
N PHE A 230 0.78 -18.31 -8.65
CA PHE A 230 0.78 -18.51 -10.09
C PHE A 230 1.53 -17.40 -10.84
N GLU A 231 1.23 -16.13 -10.59
CA GLU A 231 1.94 -14.99 -11.19
C GLU A 231 3.45 -15.01 -10.88
N SER A 232 3.82 -15.46 -9.68
CA SER A 232 5.21 -15.56 -9.26
C SER A 232 6.00 -16.64 -9.99
N LEU A 233 5.36 -17.65 -10.60
CA LEU A 233 6.04 -18.62 -11.48
C LEU A 233 6.65 -17.92 -12.71
N TRP A 234 6.02 -16.85 -13.17
CA TRP A 234 6.46 -16.02 -14.29
C TRP A 234 7.34 -14.85 -13.85
N GLY A 235 7.61 -14.71 -12.55
CA GLY A 235 8.32 -13.57 -11.98
C GLY A 235 7.61 -12.23 -12.20
N GLY A 236 6.29 -12.25 -12.38
CA GLY A 236 5.50 -11.10 -12.82
C GLY A 236 4.28 -10.83 -11.93
N VAL A 237 4.41 -10.95 -10.60
CA VAL A 237 3.32 -10.59 -9.67
C VAL A 237 2.82 -9.18 -10.00
N THR A 238 1.57 -9.08 -10.43
CA THR A 238 1.00 -7.87 -11.06
C THR A 238 0.53 -6.82 -10.04
N CYS A 239 0.45 -7.23 -8.77
CA CYS A 239 0.06 -6.36 -7.67
C CYS A 239 0.73 -6.84 -6.38
N LEU A 240 1.60 -6.01 -5.83
CA LEU A 240 2.18 -6.18 -4.51
C LEU A 240 1.32 -5.38 -3.50
N PRO A 241 0.66 -6.04 -2.52
CA PRO A 241 -0.26 -5.37 -1.59
C PRO A 241 0.49 -4.50 -0.57
N GLY A 242 -0.07 -3.36 -0.18
CA GLY A 242 0.55 -2.43 0.77
C GLY A 242 0.79 -3.00 2.18
N CYS A 243 0.05 -4.05 2.55
CA CYS A 243 0.12 -4.65 3.88
C CYS A 243 1.42 -5.42 4.17
N CYS A 244 2.07 -6.01 3.17
CA CYS A 244 3.25 -6.86 3.38
C CYS A 244 4.08 -7.02 2.09
N SER A 245 4.63 -5.92 1.61
CA SER A 245 5.48 -5.90 0.41
C SER A 245 6.84 -5.29 0.70
N MET A 246 7.89 -5.88 0.14
CA MET A 246 9.27 -5.43 0.26
C MET A 246 9.83 -5.13 -1.12
N TYR A 247 10.49 -3.98 -1.25
CA TYR A 247 11.04 -3.48 -2.49
C TYR A 247 12.54 -3.27 -2.35
N ARG A 248 13.28 -3.55 -3.41
CA ARG A 248 14.70 -3.23 -3.52
C ARG A 248 14.86 -1.76 -3.90
N ILE A 249 15.53 -0.98 -3.07
CA ILE A 249 15.72 0.47 -3.29
C ILE A 249 16.66 0.68 -4.47
N PHE A 250 17.78 -0.05 -4.49
CA PHE A 250 18.78 -0.02 -5.56
C PHE A 250 19.46 -1.38 -5.72
N SER A 251 20.17 -1.56 -6.84
CA SER A 251 20.96 -2.75 -7.14
C SER A 251 22.41 -2.33 -7.43
N ARG A 252 23.36 -3.01 -6.79
CA ARG A 252 24.80 -2.80 -7.03
C ARG A 252 25.24 -3.68 -8.20
N LYS A 253 25.84 -3.09 -9.24
CA LYS A 253 26.45 -3.85 -10.34
C LYS A 253 27.89 -4.18 -9.99
N ALA A 254 28.20 -5.48 -9.82
CA ALA A 254 29.52 -5.97 -9.44
C ALA A 254 30.65 -5.51 -10.38
N ALA A 255 30.36 -5.38 -11.68
CA ALA A 255 31.37 -5.08 -12.70
C ALA A 255 31.85 -3.61 -12.74
N ALA A 256 31.12 -2.67 -12.13
CA ALA A 256 31.39 -1.23 -12.30
C ALA A 256 31.34 -0.40 -11.01
N GLY A 257 31.08 -1.03 -9.85
CA GLY A 257 30.81 -0.30 -8.60
C GLY A 257 29.61 0.64 -8.69
N SER A 258 28.83 0.58 -9.77
CA SER A 258 27.72 1.49 -10.04
C SER A 258 26.45 1.02 -9.36
N VAL A 259 25.76 1.97 -8.75
CA VAL A 259 24.47 1.75 -8.11
C VAL A 259 23.37 2.12 -9.10
N VAL A 260 22.47 1.18 -9.36
CA VAL A 260 21.30 1.39 -10.21
C VAL A 260 20.07 1.54 -9.31
N PRO A 261 19.43 2.72 -9.26
CA PRO A 261 18.19 2.89 -8.50
C PRO A 261 17.09 2.02 -9.13
N LEU A 262 16.27 1.40 -8.30
CA LEU A 262 15.10 0.64 -8.74
C LEU A 262 13.83 1.32 -8.27
N LEU A 263 13.41 1.07 -7.03
CA LEU A 263 12.22 1.69 -6.44
C LEU A 263 12.28 3.23 -6.47
N VAL A 264 13.48 3.79 -6.27
CA VAL A 264 13.72 5.23 -6.23
C VAL A 264 14.27 5.78 -7.55
N SER A 265 14.06 5.08 -8.67
CA SER A 265 14.52 5.58 -9.96
C SER A 265 13.74 6.85 -10.36
N PRO A 266 14.37 7.82 -11.05
CA PRO A 266 13.68 9.02 -11.50
C PRO A 266 12.45 8.73 -12.38
N GLU A 267 12.52 7.69 -13.22
CA GLU A 267 11.41 7.24 -14.06
C GLU A 267 10.21 6.75 -13.23
N VAL A 268 10.46 5.88 -12.25
CA VAL A 268 9.41 5.36 -11.37
C VAL A 268 8.78 6.49 -10.57
N LEU A 269 9.60 7.37 -9.99
CA LEU A 269 9.10 8.45 -9.15
C LEU A 269 8.35 9.53 -9.94
N CYS A 270 8.79 9.86 -11.15
CA CYS A 270 8.08 10.80 -12.03
C CYS A 270 6.66 10.31 -12.35
N ALA A 271 6.52 9.01 -12.69
CA ALA A 271 5.21 8.42 -12.93
C ALA A 271 4.38 8.34 -11.63
N TYR A 272 4.98 7.87 -10.54
CA TYR A 272 4.27 7.64 -9.29
C TYR A 272 3.80 8.94 -8.60
N SER A 273 4.55 10.03 -8.79
CA SER A 273 4.20 11.37 -8.30
C SER A 273 3.25 12.14 -9.22
N SER A 274 2.79 11.56 -10.32
CA SER A 274 1.87 12.24 -11.23
C SER A 274 0.58 12.64 -10.53
N THR A 275 0.18 13.90 -10.74
CA THR A 275 -1.09 14.49 -10.31
C THR A 275 -2.08 14.65 -11.45
N ASP A 276 -1.70 14.31 -12.69
CA ASP A 276 -2.57 14.45 -13.86
C ASP A 276 -3.80 13.56 -13.71
N THR A 277 -4.93 14.20 -13.39
CA THR A 277 -6.22 13.54 -13.17
C THR A 277 -7.29 14.02 -14.15
N HIS A 278 -6.90 14.43 -15.36
CA HIS A 278 -7.83 14.99 -16.34
C HIS A 278 -8.87 13.97 -16.86
N THR A 279 -8.57 12.67 -16.85
CA THR A 279 -9.48 11.62 -17.32
C THR A 279 -9.99 10.73 -16.18
N LEU A 280 -11.16 10.09 -16.37
CA LEU A 280 -11.67 9.08 -15.43
C LEU A 280 -10.69 7.91 -15.27
N HIS A 281 -9.98 7.54 -16.34
CA HIS A 281 -8.94 6.52 -16.28
C HIS A 281 -7.83 6.92 -15.31
N GLN A 282 -7.25 8.11 -15.49
CA GLN A 282 -6.17 8.59 -14.62
C GLN A 282 -6.64 8.78 -13.17
N LYS A 283 -7.86 9.27 -12.94
CA LYS A 283 -8.42 9.38 -11.58
C LYS A 283 -8.51 8.02 -10.88
N ASN A 284 -9.06 7.01 -11.55
CA ASN A 284 -9.16 5.66 -10.98
C ASN A 284 -7.78 5.02 -10.76
N LEU A 285 -6.82 5.27 -11.66
CA LEU A 285 -5.46 4.75 -11.56
C LEU A 285 -4.69 5.36 -10.39
N LEU A 286 -4.73 6.69 -10.25
CA LEU A 286 -3.89 7.44 -9.32
C LEU A 286 -4.50 7.62 -7.92
N LEU A 287 -5.83 7.55 -7.78
CA LEU A 287 -6.52 7.86 -6.52
C LEU A 287 -7.05 6.65 -5.75
N LEU A 288 -7.21 5.47 -6.38
CA LEU A 288 -7.93 4.33 -5.77
C LEU A 288 -7.05 3.11 -5.42
N GLY A 289 -5.87 2.96 -6.01
CA GLY A 289 -5.00 1.80 -5.76
C GLY A 289 -3.53 2.08 -6.02
N GLU A 290 -2.94 2.87 -5.12
CA GLU A 290 -1.55 3.29 -5.17
C GLU A 290 -0.55 2.12 -5.17
N ASP A 291 -0.86 1.02 -4.45
CA ASP A 291 0.00 -0.15 -4.38
C ASP A 291 0.06 -0.91 -5.71
N ARG A 292 -1.11 -1.04 -6.37
CA ARG A 292 -1.21 -1.66 -7.70
C ARG A 292 -0.55 -0.78 -8.74
N TYR A 293 -0.79 0.54 -8.70
CA TYR A 293 -0.15 1.49 -9.61
C TYR A 293 1.38 1.47 -9.48
N LEU A 294 1.93 1.46 -8.25
CA LEU A 294 3.37 1.35 -8.03
C LEU A 294 3.94 0.07 -8.65
N THR A 295 3.23 -1.05 -8.52
CA THR A 295 3.64 -2.33 -9.13
C THR A 295 3.66 -2.24 -10.65
N THR A 296 2.62 -1.67 -11.26
CA THR A 296 2.54 -1.42 -12.71
C THR A 296 3.69 -0.56 -13.21
N VAL A 297 3.97 0.56 -12.54
CA VAL A 297 5.07 1.47 -12.89
C VAL A 297 6.43 0.76 -12.83
N LEU A 298 6.65 -0.07 -11.81
CA LEU A 298 7.90 -0.84 -11.67
C LEU A 298 8.07 -1.90 -12.76
N LEU A 299 7.01 -2.64 -13.09
CA LEU A 299 7.02 -3.64 -14.17
C LEU A 299 7.31 -2.98 -15.52
N ARG A 300 6.77 -1.76 -15.75
CA ARG A 300 7.03 -0.98 -16.97
C ARG A 300 8.47 -0.47 -17.03
N ALA A 301 9.00 0.07 -15.94
CA ALA A 301 10.36 0.62 -15.90
C ALA A 301 11.46 -0.46 -15.96
N PHE A 302 11.18 -1.66 -15.44
CA PHE A 302 12.16 -2.74 -15.33
C PHE A 302 11.59 -4.11 -15.77
N PRO A 303 11.22 -4.30 -17.03
CA PRO A 303 10.55 -5.51 -17.51
C PRO A 303 11.41 -6.79 -17.38
N LYS A 304 12.74 -6.64 -17.32
CA LYS A 304 13.68 -7.77 -17.15
C LYS A 304 13.89 -8.19 -15.70
N ARG A 305 13.25 -7.51 -14.73
CA ARG A 305 13.34 -7.82 -13.30
C ARG A 305 12.08 -8.52 -12.80
N LYS A 306 12.20 -9.19 -11.65
CA LYS A 306 11.15 -10.06 -11.13
C LYS A 306 10.35 -9.40 -10.01
N MET A 307 9.05 -9.61 -10.03
CA MET A 307 8.12 -9.43 -8.90
C MET A 307 7.69 -10.80 -8.39
N MET A 308 7.95 -11.10 -7.11
CA MET A 308 7.79 -12.45 -6.56
C MET A 308 6.81 -12.53 -5.39
N TYR A 309 6.31 -13.72 -5.13
CA TYR A 309 5.48 -14.03 -3.97
C TYR A 309 6.19 -15.04 -3.06
N VAL A 310 6.23 -14.76 -1.76
CA VAL A 310 6.88 -15.61 -0.74
C VAL A 310 5.80 -16.16 0.20
N PRO A 311 5.24 -17.36 -0.06
CA PRO A 311 4.09 -17.89 0.70
C PRO A 311 4.38 -18.12 2.17
N ARG A 312 5.66 -18.31 2.54
CA ARG A 312 6.06 -18.48 3.94
C ARG A 312 6.15 -17.15 4.68
N ALA A 313 6.29 -16.01 4.02
CA ALA A 313 6.25 -14.72 4.71
C ALA A 313 4.78 -14.37 4.91
N ILE A 314 4.28 -14.39 6.14
CA ILE A 314 2.83 -14.27 6.42
C ILE A 314 2.56 -12.93 7.11
N CYS A 315 1.47 -12.28 6.73
CA CYS A 315 0.86 -11.20 7.50
C CYS A 315 -0.63 -11.49 7.75
N ARG A 316 -1.21 -10.81 8.74
CA ARG A 316 -2.62 -10.89 9.10
C ARG A 316 -3.23 -9.50 9.10
N THR A 317 -4.28 -9.30 8.33
CA THR A 317 -5.06 -8.07 8.29
C THR A 317 -6.48 -8.30 8.82
N THR A 318 -7.13 -7.24 9.28
CA THR A 318 -8.53 -7.26 9.73
C THR A 318 -9.41 -6.82 8.58
N VAL A 319 -10.27 -7.71 8.08
CA VAL A 319 -11.15 -7.38 6.96
C VAL A 319 -12.45 -6.73 7.44
N PRO A 320 -13.17 -5.97 6.59
CA PRO A 320 -14.46 -5.39 6.94
C PRO A 320 -15.45 -6.43 7.46
N ASP A 321 -16.05 -6.16 8.62
CA ASP A 321 -17.08 -6.98 9.26
C ASP A 321 -18.51 -6.53 8.92
N LYS A 322 -18.66 -5.29 8.43
CA LYS A 322 -19.92 -4.69 7.96
C LYS A 322 -19.99 -4.66 6.43
N PHE A 323 -21.16 -5.01 5.89
CA PHE A 323 -21.35 -5.14 4.43
C PHE A 323 -21.21 -3.80 3.68
N SER A 324 -21.67 -2.70 4.27
CA SER A 324 -21.51 -1.36 3.68
C SER A 324 -20.04 -0.95 3.52
N VAL A 325 -19.21 -1.29 4.51
CA VAL A 325 -17.76 -1.05 4.47
C VAL A 325 -17.11 -1.96 3.43
N LEU A 326 -17.51 -3.24 3.36
CA LEU A 326 -17.03 -4.17 2.33
C LEU A 326 -17.34 -3.68 0.91
N ILE A 327 -18.59 -3.25 0.65
CA ILE A 327 -18.97 -2.70 -0.66
C ILE A 327 -18.10 -1.50 -1.04
N SER A 328 -17.87 -0.59 -0.10
CA SER A 328 -17.05 0.59 -0.38
C SER A 328 -15.58 0.24 -0.64
N GLN A 329 -15.03 -0.76 0.07
CA GLN A 329 -13.71 -1.29 -0.22
C GLN A 329 -13.64 -1.92 -1.62
N ARG A 330 -14.62 -2.77 -1.97
CA ARG A 330 -14.62 -3.50 -3.23
C ARG A 330 -14.87 -2.63 -4.45
N ARG A 331 -15.66 -1.56 -4.30
CA ARG A 331 -15.77 -0.50 -5.32
C ARG A 331 -14.40 0.01 -5.74
N ARG A 332 -13.55 0.39 -4.76
CA ARG A 332 -12.19 0.90 -5.03
C ARG A 332 -11.30 -0.16 -5.67
N TRP A 333 -11.34 -1.39 -5.14
CA TRP A 333 -10.49 -2.47 -5.62
C TRP A 333 -10.84 -2.88 -7.05
N ILE A 334 -12.13 -3.02 -7.39
CA ILE A 334 -12.59 -3.40 -8.73
C ILE A 334 -12.23 -2.30 -9.74
N ASN A 335 -12.57 -1.04 -9.44
CA ASN A 335 -12.28 0.08 -10.34
C ASN A 335 -10.78 0.23 -10.58
N SER A 336 -9.96 0.21 -9.51
CA SER A 336 -8.50 0.28 -9.65
C SER A 336 -7.92 -0.91 -10.40
N THR A 337 -8.46 -2.12 -10.20
CA THR A 337 -8.02 -3.34 -10.89
C THR A 337 -8.18 -3.21 -12.39
N ILE A 338 -9.37 -2.81 -12.87
CA ILE A 338 -9.64 -2.69 -14.30
C ILE A 338 -8.71 -1.68 -14.97
N HIS A 339 -8.53 -0.51 -14.36
CA HIS A 339 -7.65 0.53 -14.91
C HIS A 339 -6.17 0.14 -14.92
N ASN A 340 -5.70 -0.55 -13.87
CA ASN A 340 -4.33 -1.07 -13.86
C ASN A 340 -4.13 -2.23 -14.85
N LEU A 341 -5.11 -3.11 -15.02
CA LEU A 341 -5.03 -4.17 -16.03
C LEU A 341 -4.96 -3.58 -17.44
N LEU A 342 -5.71 -2.51 -17.73
CA LEU A 342 -5.61 -1.78 -19.01
C LEU A 342 -4.19 -1.24 -19.24
N GLU A 343 -3.55 -0.64 -18.23
CA GLU A 343 -2.16 -0.19 -18.34
C GLU A 343 -1.17 -1.36 -18.49
N LEU A 344 -1.38 -2.46 -17.76
CA LEU A 344 -0.50 -3.64 -17.84
C LEU A 344 -0.54 -4.35 -19.19
N ILE A 345 -1.67 -4.33 -19.90
CA ILE A 345 -1.76 -4.87 -21.28
C ILE A 345 -0.82 -4.10 -22.23
N LEU A 346 -0.62 -2.81 -21.98
CA LEU A 346 0.25 -1.96 -22.79
C LEU A 346 1.74 -2.09 -22.43
N VAL A 347 2.07 -2.77 -21.33
CA VAL A 347 3.47 -3.01 -20.95
C VAL A 347 4.05 -4.08 -21.87
N THR A 348 4.98 -3.66 -22.73
CA THR A 348 5.77 -4.56 -23.58
C THR A 348 6.76 -5.37 -22.72
N ASP A 349 7.12 -6.57 -23.18
CA ASP A 349 8.14 -7.44 -22.55
C ASP A 349 7.77 -8.09 -21.20
N LEU A 350 6.47 -8.26 -20.89
CA LEU A 350 6.09 -9.22 -19.85
C LEU A 350 6.44 -10.65 -20.28
N CYS A 351 6.84 -11.48 -19.33
CA CYS A 351 7.34 -12.83 -19.60
C CYS A 351 6.30 -13.73 -20.32
N GLY A 352 6.77 -14.49 -21.32
CA GLY A 352 6.08 -15.62 -21.92
C GLY A 352 5.85 -15.52 -23.44
N THR A 353 5.22 -16.55 -24.01
CA THR A 353 4.96 -16.67 -25.45
C THR A 353 3.46 -16.89 -25.71
N PHE A 354 2.84 -16.04 -26.54
CA PHE A 354 1.43 -16.16 -26.99
C PHE A 354 0.43 -16.42 -25.83
N CYS A 355 -0.38 -17.49 -25.87
CA CYS A 355 -1.36 -17.85 -24.82
C CYS A 355 -0.73 -18.27 -23.48
N CYS A 356 0.59 -18.49 -23.44
CA CYS A 356 1.37 -18.70 -22.23
C CYS A 356 2.20 -17.44 -21.90
N SER A 357 1.63 -16.26 -22.18
CA SER A 357 2.21 -14.96 -21.81
C SER A 357 1.45 -14.35 -20.65
N MET A 358 2.17 -13.65 -19.78
CA MET A 358 1.58 -12.81 -18.74
C MET A 358 0.65 -11.75 -19.33
N GLN A 359 0.91 -11.22 -20.54
CA GLN A 359 -0.02 -10.30 -21.21
C GLN A 359 -1.37 -10.96 -21.53
N PHE A 360 -1.35 -12.21 -22.01
CA PHE A 360 -2.58 -12.96 -22.30
C PHE A 360 -3.37 -13.22 -21.02
N LEU A 361 -2.68 -13.58 -19.93
CA LEU A 361 -3.32 -13.79 -18.62
C LEU A 361 -3.95 -12.50 -18.08
N VAL A 362 -3.25 -11.36 -18.18
CA VAL A 362 -3.79 -10.03 -17.81
C VAL A 362 -5.01 -9.68 -18.67
N LEU A 363 -4.98 -9.95 -19.98
CA LEU A 363 -6.12 -9.73 -20.86
C LEU A 363 -7.32 -10.60 -20.47
N MET A 364 -7.09 -11.89 -20.18
CA MET A 364 -8.15 -12.80 -19.72
C MET A 364 -8.74 -12.36 -18.38
N ASP A 365 -7.91 -11.87 -17.45
CA ASP A 365 -8.38 -11.32 -16.18
C ASP A 365 -9.25 -10.06 -16.41
N LEU A 366 -8.81 -9.15 -17.29
CA LEU A 366 -9.59 -7.96 -17.65
C LEU A 366 -10.95 -8.33 -18.25
N LEU A 367 -10.97 -9.24 -19.24
CA LEU A 367 -12.22 -9.72 -19.85
C LEU A 367 -13.10 -10.42 -18.82
N GLY A 368 -12.51 -11.22 -17.93
CA GLY A 368 -13.20 -11.88 -16.83
C GLY A 368 -13.95 -10.87 -15.96
N ASN A 369 -13.27 -9.82 -15.49
CA ASN A 369 -13.89 -8.80 -14.64
C ASN A 369 -15.10 -8.10 -15.29
N VAL A 370 -15.12 -7.97 -16.62
CA VAL A 370 -16.24 -7.38 -17.36
C VAL A 370 -17.38 -8.39 -17.59
N VAL A 371 -17.06 -9.66 -17.83
CA VAL A 371 -18.03 -10.71 -18.19
C VAL A 371 -18.71 -11.35 -16.98
N LEU A 372 -18.06 -11.36 -15.81
CA LEU A 372 -18.54 -12.03 -14.59
C LEU A 372 -20.01 -11.72 -14.21
N PRO A 373 -20.50 -10.45 -14.26
CA PRO A 373 -21.90 -10.16 -13.94
C PRO A 373 -22.88 -10.87 -14.89
N SER A 374 -22.59 -10.87 -16.19
CA SER A 374 -23.39 -11.56 -17.19
C SER A 374 -23.35 -13.08 -17.01
N SER A 375 -22.21 -13.64 -16.61
CA SER A 375 -22.07 -15.07 -16.31
C SER A 375 -22.96 -15.52 -15.15
N VAL A 376 -23.16 -14.70 -14.13
CA VAL A 376 -24.08 -15.01 -13.01
C VAL A 376 -25.54 -15.04 -13.49
N VAL A 377 -25.95 -14.07 -14.32
CA VAL A 377 -27.30 -14.06 -14.91
C VAL A 377 -27.52 -15.31 -15.75
N PHE A 378 -26.55 -15.68 -16.58
CA PHE A 378 -26.62 -16.88 -17.42
C PHE A 378 -26.68 -18.18 -16.58
N LEU A 379 -25.92 -18.27 -15.49
CA LEU A 379 -26.00 -19.39 -14.55
C LEU A 379 -27.42 -19.57 -14.01
N TYR A 380 -28.05 -18.49 -13.54
CA TYR A 380 -29.43 -18.57 -13.04
C TYR A 380 -30.45 -18.92 -14.11
N TYR A 381 -30.28 -18.37 -15.32
CA TYR A 381 -31.10 -18.73 -16.47
C TYR A 381 -31.02 -20.24 -16.77
N LEU A 382 -29.83 -20.83 -16.80
CA LEU A 382 -29.65 -22.26 -17.04
C LEU A 382 -30.30 -23.12 -15.94
N ILE A 383 -30.16 -22.74 -14.67
CA ILE A 383 -30.80 -23.44 -13.56
C ILE A 383 -32.33 -23.43 -13.73
N ILE A 384 -32.92 -22.27 -14.04
CA ILE A 384 -34.36 -22.14 -14.26
C ILE A 384 -34.81 -22.96 -15.48
N ALA A 385 -34.07 -22.90 -16.58
CA ALA A 385 -34.39 -23.65 -17.79
C ALA A 385 -34.37 -25.17 -17.55
N GLU A 386 -33.42 -25.69 -16.78
CA GLU A 386 -33.39 -27.09 -16.37
C GLU A 386 -34.61 -27.46 -15.50
N CYS A 387 -34.97 -26.60 -14.54
CA CYS A 387 -36.16 -26.80 -13.71
C CYS A 387 -37.47 -26.82 -14.53
N LEU A 388 -37.48 -26.14 -15.68
CA LEU A 388 -38.60 -26.13 -16.63
C LEU A 388 -38.58 -27.30 -17.64
N GLY A 389 -37.57 -28.18 -17.56
CA GLY A 389 -37.45 -29.36 -18.42
C GLY A 389 -36.76 -29.14 -19.76
N HIS A 390 -36.08 -28.00 -19.96
CA HIS A 390 -35.24 -27.80 -21.14
C HIS A 390 -33.92 -28.61 -20.99
N PRO A 391 -33.36 -29.16 -22.09
CA PRO A 391 -32.17 -30.03 -22.03
C PRO A 391 -30.87 -29.23 -21.84
N VAL A 392 -30.64 -28.65 -20.66
CA VAL A 392 -29.46 -27.83 -20.34
C VAL A 392 -28.55 -28.43 -19.24
N ALA A 393 -28.79 -29.70 -18.90
CA ALA A 393 -28.02 -30.44 -17.91
C ALA A 393 -26.51 -30.49 -18.21
N LEU A 394 -26.10 -30.64 -19.47
CA LEU A 394 -24.69 -30.76 -19.84
C LEU A 394 -23.87 -29.51 -19.45
N PRO A 395 -24.24 -28.27 -19.83
CA PRO A 395 -23.60 -27.06 -19.33
C PRO A 395 -23.53 -26.97 -17.79
N LEU A 396 -24.62 -27.30 -17.09
CA LEU A 396 -24.64 -27.26 -15.62
C LEU A 396 -23.69 -28.30 -15.00
N MET A 397 -23.61 -29.51 -15.55
CA MET A 397 -22.65 -30.53 -15.13
C MET A 397 -21.20 -30.07 -15.36
N LEU A 398 -20.91 -29.45 -16.51
CA LEU A 398 -19.58 -28.92 -16.80
C LEU A 398 -19.19 -27.83 -15.80
N MET A 399 -20.10 -26.92 -15.45
CA MET A 399 -19.87 -25.91 -14.41
C MET A 399 -19.68 -26.52 -13.02
N ALA A 400 -20.47 -27.53 -12.65
CA ALA A 400 -20.27 -28.22 -11.38
C ALA A 400 -18.90 -28.93 -11.33
N LEU A 401 -18.47 -29.51 -12.45
CA LEU A 401 -17.17 -30.17 -12.57
C LEU A 401 -16.01 -29.18 -12.41
N THR A 402 -16.11 -27.95 -12.91
CA THR A 402 -15.04 -26.96 -12.73
C THR A 402 -14.88 -26.55 -11.26
N PHE A 403 -15.96 -26.34 -10.52
CA PHE A 403 -15.89 -26.09 -9.07
C PHE A 403 -15.40 -27.32 -8.29
N LEU A 404 -15.81 -28.52 -8.69
CA LEU A 404 -15.32 -29.76 -8.09
C LEU A 404 -13.80 -29.90 -8.30
N LEU A 405 -13.32 -29.64 -9.52
CA LEU A 405 -11.89 -29.68 -9.83
C LEU A 405 -11.10 -28.67 -8.99
N GLN A 406 -11.62 -27.46 -8.82
CA GLN A 406 -11.02 -26.47 -7.91
C GLN A 406 -10.95 -27.00 -6.47
N GLY A 407 -12.02 -27.60 -5.96
CA GLY A 407 -12.05 -28.22 -4.63
C GLY A 407 -11.01 -29.33 -4.46
N ILE A 408 -10.85 -30.20 -5.47
CA ILE A 408 -9.84 -31.27 -5.50
C ILE A 408 -8.42 -30.67 -5.49
N MET A 409 -8.16 -29.67 -6.34
CA MET A 409 -6.86 -28.99 -6.39
C MET A 409 -6.48 -28.37 -5.04
N ILE A 410 -7.45 -27.77 -4.34
CA ILE A 410 -7.22 -27.20 -3.01
C ILE A 410 -6.91 -28.28 -1.98
N LEU A 411 -7.59 -29.42 -2.04
CA LEU A 411 -7.34 -30.53 -1.13
C LEU A 411 -5.91 -31.07 -1.32
N ILE A 412 -5.47 -31.22 -2.57
CA ILE A 412 -4.12 -31.70 -2.90
C ILE A 412 -3.05 -30.70 -2.45
N THR A 413 -3.26 -29.41 -2.70
CA THR A 413 -2.25 -28.36 -2.43
C THR A 413 -2.18 -27.96 -0.95
N THR A 414 -3.32 -27.74 -0.28
CA THR A 414 -3.34 -27.26 1.11
C THR A 414 -3.38 -28.36 2.14
N GLN A 415 -3.85 -29.56 1.77
CA GLN A 415 -4.09 -30.70 2.67
C GLN A 415 -4.99 -30.35 3.87
N ARG A 416 -5.81 -29.30 3.76
CA ARG A 416 -6.68 -28.82 4.84
C ARG A 416 -8.12 -28.72 4.37
N VAL A 417 -8.94 -29.65 4.84
CA VAL A 417 -10.37 -29.75 4.51
C VAL A 417 -11.15 -28.48 4.85
N VAL A 418 -10.67 -27.68 5.81
CA VAL A 418 -11.30 -26.40 6.17
C VAL A 418 -11.43 -25.43 4.99
N TYR A 419 -10.55 -25.49 3.98
CA TYR A 419 -10.68 -24.64 2.80
C TYR A 419 -11.83 -25.04 1.87
N ILE A 420 -12.23 -26.31 1.88
CA ILE A 420 -13.45 -26.76 1.18
C ILE A 420 -14.68 -26.15 1.84
N TYR A 421 -14.72 -26.09 3.17
CA TYR A 421 -15.80 -25.41 3.89
C TYR A 421 -15.88 -23.92 3.50
N TRP A 422 -14.76 -23.21 3.46
CA TRP A 422 -14.72 -21.81 3.02
C TRP A 422 -15.11 -21.64 1.54
N MET A 423 -14.73 -22.58 0.68
CA MET A 423 -15.14 -22.62 -0.72
C MET A 423 -16.66 -22.72 -0.87
N LEU A 424 -17.32 -23.60 -0.08
CA LEU A 424 -18.78 -23.73 -0.10
C LEU A 424 -19.48 -22.42 0.31
N ILE A 425 -18.97 -21.73 1.34
CA ILE A 425 -19.47 -20.41 1.73
C ILE A 425 -19.30 -19.40 0.57
N TYR A 426 -18.17 -19.43 -0.11
CA TYR A 426 -17.92 -18.55 -1.24
C TYR A 426 -18.83 -18.84 -2.43
N ILE A 427 -19.09 -20.12 -2.75
CA ILE A 427 -20.02 -20.52 -3.81
C ILE A 427 -21.41 -19.93 -3.55
N LEU A 428 -21.90 -20.01 -2.31
CA LEU A 428 -23.18 -19.37 -1.92
C LEU A 428 -23.15 -17.84 -2.04
N ALA A 429 -21.97 -17.23 -1.90
CA ALA A 429 -21.76 -15.80 -2.03
C ALA A 429 -21.41 -15.34 -3.45
N ILE A 430 -21.34 -16.23 -4.46
CA ILE A 430 -21.06 -15.86 -5.86
C ILE A 430 -21.95 -14.71 -6.37
N PRO A 431 -23.26 -14.65 -6.08
CA PRO A 431 -24.09 -13.53 -6.54
C PRO A 431 -23.64 -12.19 -5.97
N ILE A 432 -23.15 -12.19 -4.72
CA ILE A 432 -22.62 -10.99 -4.09
C ILE A 432 -21.31 -10.59 -4.76
N TRP A 433 -20.39 -11.54 -4.94
CA TRP A 433 -19.04 -11.30 -5.47
C TRP A 433 -19.01 -10.94 -6.95
N ASN A 434 -19.78 -11.65 -7.77
CA ASN A 434 -19.69 -11.58 -9.22
C ASN A 434 -20.81 -10.75 -9.86
N PHE A 435 -21.86 -10.38 -9.12
CA PHE A 435 -22.96 -9.56 -9.65
C PHE A 435 -23.15 -8.26 -8.86
N VAL A 436 -23.46 -8.34 -7.56
CA VAL A 436 -23.78 -7.13 -6.75
C VAL A 436 -22.59 -6.17 -6.67
N MET A 437 -21.41 -6.66 -6.30
CA MET A 437 -20.23 -5.80 -6.13
C MET A 437 -19.73 -5.18 -7.44
N PRO A 438 -19.56 -5.92 -8.55
CA PRO A 438 -19.12 -5.32 -9.81
C PRO A 438 -20.13 -4.34 -10.38
N LEU A 439 -21.43 -4.63 -10.33
CA LEU A 439 -22.46 -3.68 -10.78
C LEU A 439 -22.45 -2.40 -9.94
N TYR A 440 -22.31 -2.51 -8.62
CA TYR A 440 -22.17 -1.33 -7.78
C TYR A 440 -20.90 -0.54 -8.11
N ALA A 441 -19.79 -1.22 -8.39
CA ALA A 441 -18.53 -0.58 -8.76
C ALA A 441 -18.63 0.17 -10.09
N PHE A 442 -19.26 -0.44 -11.09
CA PHE A 442 -19.53 0.18 -12.40
C PHE A 442 -20.56 1.30 -12.34
N TRP A 443 -21.56 1.20 -11.47
CA TRP A 443 -22.51 2.28 -11.25
C TRP A 443 -21.83 3.49 -10.61
N ARG A 444 -20.92 3.26 -9.66
CA ARG A 444 -20.19 4.29 -8.90
C ARG A 444 -18.74 4.44 -9.37
N PHE A 445 -18.56 4.45 -10.68
CA PHE A 445 -17.25 4.50 -11.31
C PHE A 445 -16.58 5.88 -11.24
N ASP A 446 -17.38 6.91 -11.02
CA ASP A 446 -17.03 8.32 -10.86
C ASP A 446 -16.87 8.75 -9.40
N ASP A 447 -17.16 7.86 -8.45
CA ASP A 447 -16.97 8.12 -7.02
C ASP A 447 -15.49 7.93 -6.66
N PHE A 448 -14.83 8.94 -6.09
CA PHE A 448 -13.44 8.83 -5.64
C PHE A 448 -13.32 8.93 -4.11
N SER A 449 -14.45 8.87 -3.40
CA SER A 449 -14.48 8.93 -1.95
C SER A 449 -13.83 7.69 -1.32
N TRP A 450 -13.01 7.92 -0.31
CA TRP A 450 -12.52 6.85 0.55
C TRP A 450 -13.64 6.51 1.54
N GLY A 451 -14.20 5.30 1.40
CA GLY A 451 -15.36 4.85 2.19
C GLY A 451 -15.30 5.14 3.68
N LYS A 452 -16.49 5.32 4.27
CA LYS A 452 -16.78 5.57 5.70
C LYS A 452 -16.36 4.40 6.62
N THR A 453 -15.10 4.01 6.58
CA THR A 453 -14.57 2.85 7.30
C THR A 453 -14.53 3.14 8.81
N ARG A 454 -14.40 4.43 9.20
CA ARG A 454 -14.57 4.96 10.56
C ARG A 454 -15.09 6.40 10.43
N MET A 455 -16.18 6.77 11.10
CA MET A 455 -16.79 8.10 10.97
C MET A 455 -15.93 9.18 11.64
N CYS A 456 -15.06 9.84 10.89
CA CYS A 456 -14.36 11.02 11.37
C CYS A 456 -15.29 12.24 11.31
N GLY A 457 -16.00 12.52 12.40
CA GLY A 457 -16.78 13.76 12.62
C GLY A 457 -17.82 14.11 11.54
N PRO A 458 -18.57 15.21 11.70
CA PRO A 458 -19.42 15.72 10.64
C PRO A 458 -18.56 16.19 9.44
N GLU A 459 -18.84 15.65 8.25
CA GLU A 459 -18.31 16.13 6.97
C GLU A 459 -18.82 17.55 6.72
N ALA A 460 -18.09 18.55 7.23
CA ALA A 460 -18.20 19.88 6.65
C ALA A 460 -17.52 19.81 5.28
N ASP A 461 -18.35 19.70 4.24
CA ASP A 461 -17.99 19.74 2.83
C ASP A 461 -17.50 21.15 2.42
N ARG A 462 -16.58 21.71 3.21
CA ARG A 462 -15.82 22.89 2.86
C ARG A 462 -14.59 22.39 2.14
N THR A 463 -14.74 22.17 0.84
CA THR A 463 -13.63 22.39 -0.08
C THR A 463 -13.14 23.82 0.18
N THR A 464 -12.17 23.98 1.07
CA THR A 464 -11.44 25.24 1.20
C THR A 464 -10.69 25.41 -0.11
N PHE A 465 -11.35 26.08 -1.06
CA PHE A 465 -10.70 26.66 -2.22
C PHE A 465 -9.65 27.62 -1.68
N ILE A 466 -8.39 27.17 -1.71
CA ILE A 466 -7.27 28.03 -1.35
C ILE A 466 -7.18 29.06 -2.48
N THR A 467 -7.37 30.33 -2.12
CA THR A 467 -7.38 31.48 -3.03
C THR A 467 -6.02 31.68 -3.71
N GLU A 468 -5.98 32.28 -4.91
CA GLU A 468 -4.71 32.63 -5.61
C GLU A 468 -3.79 33.51 -4.74
N GLU A 469 -4.35 34.34 -3.86
CA GLU A 469 -3.60 35.12 -2.86
C GLU A 469 -2.83 34.22 -1.86
N GLU A 470 -3.38 33.07 -1.49
CA GLU A 470 -2.75 32.11 -0.58
C GLU A 470 -1.66 31.29 -1.29
N ARG A 471 -1.74 31.14 -2.62
CA ARG A 471 -0.65 30.58 -3.44
C ARG A 471 0.58 31.50 -3.46
N LEU A 472 0.35 32.81 -3.58
CA LEU A 472 1.39 33.86 -3.54
C LEU A 472 2.02 34.00 -2.13
N ALA A 473 1.30 33.61 -1.08
CA ALA A 473 1.78 33.64 0.30
C ALA A 473 2.68 32.44 0.70
N LEU A 474 2.84 31.44 -0.16
CA LEU A 474 3.69 30.28 0.10
C LEU A 474 5.16 30.62 -0.15
N GLU A 475 5.95 30.65 0.94
CA GLU A 475 7.40 30.81 0.85
C GLU A 475 8.03 29.65 0.04
N PRO A 476 8.96 29.93 -0.89
CA PRO A 476 9.62 28.91 -1.67
C PRO A 476 10.41 27.97 -0.75
N ILE A 477 10.25 26.66 -0.93
CA ILE A 477 10.94 25.66 -0.13
C ILE A 477 12.44 25.69 -0.48
N PRO A 478 13.35 25.96 0.47
CA PRO A 478 14.76 26.02 0.18
C PRO A 478 15.30 24.61 -0.13
N LEU A 479 15.80 24.44 -1.35
CA LEU A 479 16.47 23.22 -1.80
C LEU A 479 17.98 23.45 -1.75
N ARG A 480 18.69 22.68 -0.92
CA ARG A 480 20.16 22.80 -0.76
C ARG A 480 20.81 21.43 -0.71
N ARG A 481 22.09 21.32 -1.07
CA ARG A 481 22.83 20.06 -0.92
C ARG A 481 23.11 19.80 0.56
N TRP A 482 23.33 18.53 0.90
CA TRP A 482 23.65 18.11 2.27
C TRP A 482 24.78 18.92 2.92
N LYS A 483 25.88 19.17 2.18
CA LYS A 483 27.04 19.91 2.69
C LYS A 483 26.71 21.36 3.06
N ASP A 484 25.85 22.01 2.28
CA ASP A 484 25.44 23.40 2.51
C ASP A 484 24.52 23.49 3.72
N TRP A 485 23.56 22.56 3.84
CA TRP A 485 22.73 22.44 5.03
C TRP A 485 23.53 22.23 6.32
N MET A 486 24.54 21.34 6.28
CA MET A 486 25.42 21.10 7.42
C MET A 486 26.22 22.34 7.80
N ARG A 487 26.73 23.09 6.81
CA ARG A 487 27.47 24.33 7.05
C ARG A 487 26.59 25.38 7.74
N ASP A 488 25.37 25.57 7.26
CA ASP A 488 24.43 26.52 7.86
C ASP A 488 24.01 26.10 9.26
N ASN A 489 23.81 24.79 9.48
CA ASN A 489 23.47 24.28 10.80
C ASN A 489 24.61 24.48 11.80
N LEU A 490 25.85 24.23 11.39
CA LEU A 490 27.04 24.52 12.20
C LEU A 490 27.20 26.01 12.48
N HIS A 491 26.99 26.88 11.48
CA HIS A 491 27.01 28.33 11.70
C HIS A 491 25.95 28.78 12.69
N ARG A 492 24.73 28.23 12.62
CA ARG A 492 23.67 28.52 13.59
C ARG A 492 23.99 28.00 14.99
N LEU A 493 24.56 26.80 15.10
CA LEU A 493 24.98 26.23 16.39
C LEU A 493 26.12 27.01 17.06
N ASN A 494 26.96 27.69 16.28
CA ASN A 494 28.05 28.52 16.79
C ASN A 494 27.63 29.97 17.10
N GLN A 495 26.40 30.36 16.75
CA GLN A 495 25.85 31.72 17.00
C GLN A 495 24.86 31.77 18.17
N ASP A 496 24.31 30.62 18.55
CA ASP A 496 23.54 30.40 19.79
C ASP A 496 24.51 29.99 20.92
#